data_AF-A0A5C7K511-F1
#
_entry.id   AF-A0A5C7K511-F1
#
_cell.length_a   1.000
_cell.length_b   1.000
_cell.length_c   1.000
_cell.angle_alpha   90.00
_cell.angle_beta   90.00
_cell.angle_gamma   90.00
#
_symmetry.space_group_name_H-M   'P 1'
#
loop_
_entity.id
_entity.type
_entity.pdbx_description
1 polymer ?
#
loop_
_entity_poly.entity_id
_entity_poly.type
_entity_poly.pdbx_seq_one_letter_code
_entity_poly.pdbx_strand_id
1 'polypeptide(L)'
;MDSNSPHHSLRTTMPFLHQKLIAALLAAGAIGSTCAAEPNNEAGHHHHHFAGDVEAFHSVLAPIWHAPRGQARNRSACRQAGRMAELAQAIHSVDPGKLQASLVGLKDRCRAGKGGIEAALSDVHDEFHHLIEAAS
;
A
#
# COMPACT_ATOMS: atom_id res chain seq x y z
N MET A 1 66.14 20.64 -6.84
CA MET A 1 65.03 20.12 -7.67
C MET A 1 63.76 20.73 -7.10
N ASP A 2 63.34 21.75 -7.82
CA ASP A 2 62.24 22.67 -7.57
C ASP A 2 60.89 21.97 -7.54
N SER A 3 59.98 22.40 -6.65
CA SER A 3 58.81 23.20 -7.07
C SER A 3 57.66 23.21 -6.05
N ASN A 4 57.24 24.45 -5.75
CA ASN A 4 55.88 24.92 -5.50
C ASN A 4 55.07 24.47 -4.27
N SER A 5 55.08 25.35 -3.26
CA SER A 5 53.84 25.94 -2.68
C SER A 5 53.19 26.89 -3.73
N PRO A 6 51.92 27.37 -3.65
CA PRO A 6 51.32 27.93 -2.42
C PRO A 6 49.77 28.05 -2.29
N HIS A 7 49.37 28.64 -1.16
CA HIS A 7 48.13 29.40 -0.84
C HIS A 7 46.84 28.61 -0.50
N HIS A 8 46.50 28.55 0.79
CA HIS A 8 45.66 29.52 1.55
C HIS A 8 44.18 29.51 1.13
N SER A 9 43.30 29.08 2.05
CA SER A 9 42.03 29.80 2.25
C SER A 9 41.41 29.50 3.60
N LEU A 10 41.41 30.53 4.45
CA LEU A 10 40.59 30.66 5.64
C LEU A 10 39.12 30.79 5.20
N ARG A 11 38.21 30.04 5.83
CA ARG A 11 36.79 30.42 5.95
C ARG A 11 36.41 30.31 7.42
N THR A 12 36.39 31.43 8.14
CA THR A 12 35.28 32.38 8.30
C THR A 12 34.22 31.86 9.27
N THR A 13 34.09 32.64 10.33
CA THR A 13 33.25 32.56 11.51
C THR A 13 31.76 32.84 11.27
N MET A 14 30.97 32.41 12.27
CA MET A 14 29.64 32.92 12.69
C MET A 14 28.42 32.50 11.84
N PRO A 15 27.19 32.74 12.32
CA PRO A 15 26.61 32.50 13.64
C PRO A 15 25.26 31.75 13.52
N PHE A 16 24.91 30.91 14.51
CA PHE A 16 23.52 30.48 14.68
C PHE A 16 22.72 31.67 15.21
N LEU A 17 22.20 32.47 14.28
CA LEU A 17 21.45 33.68 14.55
C LEU A 17 19.95 33.42 14.40
N HIS A 18 19.24 33.70 15.48
CA HIS A 18 17.82 34.03 15.62
C HIS A 18 16.77 32.90 15.38
N GLN A 19 15.96 32.48 16.36
CA GLN A 19 15.12 33.20 17.33
C GLN A 19 13.71 33.55 16.78
N LYS A 20 12.70 33.16 17.59
CA LYS A 20 11.29 33.62 17.67
C LYS A 20 10.30 33.00 16.66
N LEU A 21 9.33 32.17 17.07
CA LEU A 21 8.14 32.34 17.93
C LEU A 21 6.87 32.40 17.04
N ILE A 22 5.71 32.10 17.66
CA ILE A 22 4.31 32.38 17.24
C ILE A 22 3.66 31.24 16.44
N ALA A 23 2.45 30.77 16.70
CA ALA A 23 1.52 30.79 17.83
C ALA A 23 0.38 29.84 17.42
N ALA A 24 -0.30 29.26 18.40
CA ALA A 24 -1.50 28.46 18.21
C ALA A 24 -2.66 29.28 17.63
N LEU A 25 -3.50 28.65 16.81
CA LEU A 25 -4.84 29.14 16.48
C LEU A 25 -5.82 27.96 16.53
N LEU A 26 -6.63 27.97 17.59
CA LEU A 26 -7.87 27.24 17.74
C LEU A 26 -8.91 27.83 16.76
N ALA A 27 -9.64 26.96 16.06
CA ALA A 27 -10.94 27.31 15.50
C ALA A 27 -11.90 26.13 15.73
N ALA A 28 -12.72 26.27 16.77
CA ALA A 28 -13.93 25.50 16.97
C ALA A 28 -14.99 26.00 15.98
N GLY A 29 -15.60 25.07 15.24
CA GLY A 29 -16.71 25.36 14.33
C GLY A 29 -17.66 24.16 14.29
N ALA A 30 -18.58 24.11 15.25
CA ALA A 30 -19.72 23.22 15.21
C ALA A 30 -20.81 23.86 14.34
N ILE A 31 -21.17 23.23 13.23
CA ILE A 31 -22.46 23.43 12.57
C ILE A 31 -22.97 22.04 12.20
N GLY A 32 -23.90 21.54 13.00
CA GLY A 32 -24.72 20.39 12.64
C GLY A 32 -25.71 20.81 11.56
N SER A 33 -25.67 20.12 10.43
CA SER A 33 -26.73 20.12 9.44
C SER A 33 -27.34 18.73 9.38
N THR A 34 -28.66 18.72 9.45
CA THR A 34 -29.56 17.59 9.58
C THR A 34 -29.39 16.60 8.42
N CYS A 35 -29.12 15.34 8.74
CA CYS A 35 -29.26 14.23 7.80
C CYS A 35 -30.76 14.06 7.50
N ALA A 36 -31.23 14.58 6.37
CA ALA A 36 -32.43 14.04 5.75
C ALA A 36 -32.05 12.66 5.20
N ALA A 37 -32.46 11.61 5.92
CA ALA A 37 -32.37 10.25 5.42
C ALA A 37 -33.48 10.07 4.37
N GLU A 38 -33.11 10.29 3.11
CA GLU A 38 -33.89 9.82 1.98
C GLU A 38 -33.77 8.28 1.91
N PRO A 39 -34.87 7.51 1.88
CA PRO A 39 -34.83 6.06 1.75
C PRO A 39 -34.57 5.72 0.28
N ASN A 40 -33.30 5.83 -0.12
CA ASN A 40 -32.92 5.64 -1.51
C ASN A 40 -32.11 4.36 -1.66
N ASN A 41 -32.81 3.37 -2.20
CA ASN A 41 -32.31 2.13 -2.77
C ASN A 41 -31.73 1.13 -1.75
N GLU A 42 -32.54 0.12 -1.48
CA GLU A 42 -32.16 -1.29 -1.49
C GLU A 42 -31.33 -1.62 -2.75
N ALA A 43 -30.13 -1.06 -2.87
CA ALA A 43 -29.04 -1.68 -3.58
C ALA A 43 -28.76 -2.94 -2.76
N GLY A 44 -29.36 -4.07 -3.17
CA GLY A 44 -29.06 -5.37 -2.62
C GLY A 44 -27.55 -5.53 -2.57
N HIS A 45 -26.99 -5.34 -1.38
CA HIS A 45 -25.58 -5.56 -1.15
C HIS A 45 -25.38 -7.05 -1.29
N HIS A 46 -25.00 -7.49 -2.49
CA HIS A 46 -24.44 -8.81 -2.72
C HIS A 46 -23.09 -8.85 -1.97
N HIS A 47 -23.15 -8.97 -0.65
CA HIS A 47 -22.03 -9.40 0.14
C HIS A 47 -21.82 -10.86 -0.22
N HIS A 48 -21.02 -11.10 -1.25
CA HIS A 48 -20.50 -12.43 -1.53
C HIS A 48 -19.68 -12.82 -0.29
N HIS A 49 -20.29 -13.61 0.59
CA HIS A 49 -19.54 -14.28 1.64
C HIS A 49 -18.71 -15.36 0.96
N PHE A 50 -17.42 -15.08 0.79
CA PHE A 50 -16.48 -16.08 0.32
C PHE A 50 -16.34 -17.20 1.36
N ALA A 51 -15.82 -18.34 0.91
CA ALA A 51 -15.26 -19.31 1.85
C ALA A 51 -14.24 -18.63 2.77
N GLY A 52 -14.15 -19.08 4.03
CA GLY A 52 -13.38 -18.36 5.05
C GLY A 52 -11.87 -18.26 4.77
N ASP A 53 -11.31 -19.23 4.05
CA ASP A 53 -9.92 -19.23 3.56
C ASP A 53 -9.68 -18.18 2.47
N VAL A 54 -10.62 -18.02 1.54
CA VAL A 54 -10.61 -16.96 0.52
C VAL A 54 -10.78 -15.58 1.16
N GLU A 55 -11.71 -15.43 2.11
CA GLU A 55 -11.88 -14.17 2.86
C GLU A 55 -10.63 -13.83 3.69
N ALA A 56 -9.97 -14.83 4.27
CA ALA A 56 -8.72 -14.61 4.99
C ALA A 56 -7.63 -14.01 4.09
N PHE A 57 -7.51 -14.50 2.85
CA PHE A 57 -6.63 -13.89 1.85
C PHE A 57 -7.08 -12.46 1.47
N HIS A 58 -8.36 -12.29 1.15
CA HIS A 58 -8.96 -11.02 0.75
C HIS A 58 -8.74 -9.91 1.81
N SER A 59 -8.88 -10.24 3.10
CA SER A 59 -8.67 -9.30 4.22
C SER A 59 -7.29 -8.66 4.25
N VAL A 60 -6.27 -9.32 3.67
CA VAL A 60 -4.91 -8.78 3.54
C VAL A 60 -4.74 -8.02 2.23
N LEU A 61 -5.24 -8.57 1.11
CA LEU A 61 -5.08 -7.97 -0.22
C LEU A 61 -5.86 -6.66 -0.35
N ALA A 62 -7.14 -6.65 0.04
CA ALA A 62 -8.06 -5.54 -0.17
C ALA A 62 -7.54 -4.18 0.32
N PRO A 63 -7.10 -4.01 1.59
CA PRO A 63 -6.61 -2.71 2.06
C PRO A 63 -5.32 -2.25 1.36
N ILE A 64 -4.51 -3.18 0.83
CA ILE A 64 -3.31 -2.83 0.06
C ILE A 64 -3.72 -2.34 -1.32
N TRP A 65 -4.58 -3.10 -2.01
CA TRP A 65 -5.01 -2.80 -3.37
C TRP A 65 -5.77 -1.48 -3.46
N HIS A 66 -6.73 -1.27 -2.56
CA HIS A 66 -7.59 -0.09 -2.53
C HIS A 66 -6.90 1.17 -1.96
N ALA A 67 -5.66 1.07 -1.47
CA ALA A 67 -4.88 2.25 -1.11
C ALA A 67 -4.50 3.08 -2.37
N PRO A 68 -4.25 4.39 -2.23
CA PRO A 68 -3.76 5.21 -3.33
C PRO A 68 -2.52 4.61 -3.99
N ARG A 69 -2.50 4.65 -5.33
CA ARG A 69 -1.36 4.13 -6.12
C ARG A 69 -0.08 4.87 -5.73
N GLY A 70 1.05 4.14 -5.68
CA GLY A 70 2.36 4.74 -5.47
C GLY A 70 3.24 3.98 -4.49
N GLN A 71 4.33 4.63 -4.07
CA GLN A 71 5.40 3.95 -3.33
C GLN A 71 4.94 3.41 -1.96
N ALA A 72 3.98 4.07 -1.31
CA ALA A 72 3.41 3.59 -0.05
C ALA A 72 2.65 2.27 -0.21
N ARG A 73 1.86 2.13 -1.28
CA ARG A 73 1.20 0.86 -1.63
C ARG A 73 2.22 -0.21 -1.98
N ASN A 74 3.20 0.10 -2.82
CA ASN A 74 4.25 -0.86 -3.20
C ASN A 74 5.01 -1.41 -1.98
N ARG A 75 5.36 -0.54 -1.02
CA ARG A 75 6.00 -0.96 0.23
C ARG A 75 5.08 -1.87 1.06
N SER A 76 3.78 -1.58 1.10
CA SER A 76 2.81 -2.41 1.83
C SER A 76 2.59 -3.76 1.16
N ALA A 77 2.50 -3.79 -0.17
CA ALA A 77 2.45 -5.03 -0.94
C ALA A 77 3.66 -5.92 -0.64
N CYS A 78 4.88 -5.36 -0.69
CA CYS A 78 6.08 -6.14 -0.40
C CYS A 78 6.20 -6.59 1.07
N ARG A 79 5.77 -5.77 2.02
CA ARG A 79 5.73 -6.15 3.44
C ARG A 79 4.79 -7.34 3.69
N GLN A 80 3.66 -7.37 2.99
CA GLN A 80 2.61 -8.39 3.18
C GLN A 80 2.72 -9.58 2.21
N ALA A 81 3.63 -9.55 1.22
CA ALA A 81 3.73 -10.58 0.19
C ALA A 81 3.99 -11.99 0.76
N GLY A 82 4.73 -12.10 1.88
CA GLY A 82 4.89 -13.37 2.59
C GLY A 82 3.57 -13.91 3.15
N ARG A 83 2.84 -13.07 3.90
CA ARG A 83 1.54 -13.42 4.48
C ARG A 83 0.49 -13.74 3.41
N MET A 84 0.46 -12.99 2.32
CA MET A 84 -0.44 -13.29 1.20
C MET A 84 -0.14 -14.67 0.59
N ALA A 85 1.14 -15.03 0.43
CA ALA A 85 1.53 -16.35 -0.08
C ALA A 85 1.14 -17.50 0.87
N GLU A 86 1.32 -17.32 2.18
CA GLU A 86 0.88 -18.31 3.19
C GLU A 86 -0.64 -18.51 3.15
N LEU A 87 -1.41 -17.43 3.06
CA LEU A 87 -2.87 -17.50 2.97
C LEU A 87 -3.33 -18.15 1.67
N ALA A 88 -2.71 -17.85 0.54
CA ALA A 88 -3.02 -18.49 -0.73
C ALA A 88 -2.70 -20.00 -0.75
N GLN A 89 -1.71 -20.46 0.05
CA GLN A 89 -1.43 -21.88 0.26
C GLN A 89 -2.47 -22.58 1.13
N ALA A 90 -3.09 -21.84 2.05
CA ALA A 90 -4.13 -22.34 2.94
C ALA A 90 -5.53 -22.34 2.29
N ILE A 91 -5.68 -21.86 1.05
CA ILE A 91 -6.93 -21.96 0.30
C ILE A 91 -7.14 -23.41 -0.13
N HIS A 92 -8.25 -23.99 0.30
CA HIS A 92 -8.68 -25.35 -0.01
C HIS A 92 -10.11 -25.40 -0.57
N SER A 93 -10.85 -24.29 -0.51
CA SER A 93 -12.22 -24.20 -1.03
C SER A 93 -12.33 -24.14 -2.56
N VAL A 94 -11.24 -23.78 -3.25
CA VAL A 94 -11.13 -23.60 -4.70
C VAL A 94 -9.67 -23.76 -5.12
N ASP A 95 -9.38 -24.08 -6.39
CA ASP A 95 -8.00 -24.19 -6.91
C ASP A 95 -7.30 -22.82 -6.91
N PRO A 96 -6.27 -22.60 -6.08
CA PRO A 96 -5.58 -21.32 -5.98
C PRO A 96 -4.34 -21.23 -6.88
N GLY A 97 -4.10 -22.20 -7.77
CA GLY A 97 -2.82 -22.36 -8.47
C GLY A 97 -2.32 -21.10 -9.19
N LYS A 98 -3.20 -20.37 -9.88
CA LYS A 98 -2.83 -19.12 -10.57
C LYS A 98 -2.55 -17.96 -9.61
N LEU A 99 -3.35 -17.84 -8.54
CA LEU A 99 -3.13 -16.87 -7.48
C LEU A 99 -1.79 -17.11 -6.76
N GLN A 100 -1.45 -18.38 -6.51
CA GLN A 100 -0.16 -18.74 -5.94
C GLN A 100 1.01 -18.37 -6.86
N ALA A 101 0.87 -18.61 -8.17
CA ALA A 101 1.88 -18.25 -9.16
C ALA A 101 2.09 -16.73 -9.26
N SER A 102 1.02 -15.92 -9.24
CA SER A 102 1.13 -14.46 -9.27
C SER A 102 1.82 -13.91 -8.00
N LEU A 103 1.60 -14.53 -6.83
CA LEU A 103 2.30 -14.19 -5.59
C LEU A 103 3.79 -14.51 -5.61
N VAL A 104 4.21 -15.57 -6.32
CA VAL A 104 5.65 -15.81 -6.58
C VAL A 104 6.22 -14.65 -7.38
N GLY A 105 5.53 -14.22 -8.44
CA GLY A 105 5.91 -13.06 -9.24
C GLY A 105 6.04 -11.77 -8.41
N LEU A 106 5.06 -11.46 -7.55
CA LEU A 106 5.11 -10.31 -6.65
C LEU A 106 6.32 -10.38 -5.71
N LYS A 107 6.56 -11.54 -5.07
CA LYS A 107 7.70 -11.73 -4.15
C LYS A 107 9.04 -11.51 -4.86
N ASP A 108 9.18 -11.99 -6.09
CA ASP A 108 10.41 -11.82 -6.85
C ASP A 108 10.63 -10.36 -7.25
N ARG A 109 9.57 -9.61 -7.59
CA ARG A 109 9.68 -8.15 -7.80
C ARG A 109 10.07 -7.40 -6.54
N CYS A 110 9.51 -7.78 -5.40
CA CYS A 110 9.88 -7.20 -4.11
C CYS A 110 11.34 -7.46 -3.73
N ARG A 111 11.87 -8.66 -4.00
CA ARG A 111 13.28 -9.01 -3.76
C ARG A 111 14.24 -8.29 -4.70
N ALA A 112 13.85 -8.14 -5.97
CA ALA A 112 14.70 -7.49 -6.97
C ALA A 112 14.95 -6.00 -6.67
N GLY A 113 14.11 -5.35 -5.86
CA GLY A 113 14.26 -3.96 -5.44
C GLY A 113 14.13 -2.95 -6.59
N LYS A 114 13.65 -3.37 -7.75
CA LYS A 114 13.42 -2.55 -8.94
C LYS A 114 11.91 -2.36 -9.17
N GLY A 115 11.54 -1.47 -10.09
CA GLY A 115 10.14 -1.18 -10.41
C GLY A 115 9.31 -2.42 -10.84
N GLY A 116 8.01 -2.22 -11.07
CA GLY A 116 7.10 -3.28 -11.50
C GLY A 116 6.34 -3.99 -10.36
N ILE A 117 6.54 -3.60 -9.09
CA ILE A 117 5.72 -4.07 -7.96
C ILE A 117 4.24 -3.80 -8.19
N GLU A 118 3.95 -2.64 -8.77
CA GLU A 118 2.60 -2.19 -9.06
C GLU A 118 1.88 -3.09 -10.06
N ALA A 119 2.57 -3.48 -11.15
CA ALA A 119 2.03 -4.41 -12.13
C ALA A 119 1.84 -5.80 -11.50
N ALA A 120 2.84 -6.30 -10.76
CA ALA A 120 2.74 -7.59 -10.08
C ALA A 120 1.63 -7.65 -9.01
N LEU A 121 1.35 -6.53 -8.34
CA LEU A 121 0.21 -6.43 -7.43
C LEU A 121 -1.13 -6.47 -8.19
N SER A 122 -1.20 -5.88 -9.39
CA SER A 122 -2.36 -5.99 -10.28
C SER A 122 -2.60 -7.44 -10.67
N ASP A 123 -1.56 -8.18 -11.07
CA ASP A 123 -1.68 -9.59 -11.45
C ASP A 123 -2.23 -10.44 -10.28
N VAL A 124 -1.82 -10.15 -9.03
CA VAL A 124 -2.38 -10.81 -7.84
C VAL A 124 -3.86 -10.49 -7.65
N HIS A 125 -4.26 -9.24 -7.87
CA HIS A 125 -5.65 -8.81 -7.76
C HIS A 125 -6.53 -9.43 -8.85
N ASP A 126 -6.05 -9.49 -10.08
CA ASP A 126 -6.81 -10.05 -11.20
C ASP A 126 -6.98 -11.56 -11.04
N GLU A 127 -5.96 -12.29 -10.59
CA GLU A 127 -6.10 -13.71 -10.27
C GLU A 127 -6.97 -13.99 -9.04
N PHE A 128 -7.06 -13.06 -8.10
CA PHE A 128 -8.06 -13.16 -7.03
C PHE A 128 -9.49 -13.07 -7.59
N HIS A 129 -9.75 -12.15 -8.52
CA HIS A 129 -11.07 -12.06 -9.20
C HIS A 129 -11.40 -13.32 -9.98
N HIS A 130 -10.46 -13.85 -10.78
CA HIS A 130 -10.68 -15.11 -11.48
C HIS A 130 -11.00 -16.28 -10.53
N LEU A 131 -10.34 -16.33 -9.37
CA LEU A 131 -10.56 -17.37 -8.37
C LEU A 131 -11.97 -17.32 -7.79
N ILE A 132 -12.50 -16.13 -7.49
CA ILE A 132 -13.85 -15.98 -6.93
C ILE A 132 -14.96 -16.09 -7.99
N GLU A 133 -14.69 -15.71 -9.24
CA GLU A 133 -15.60 -15.95 -10.36
C GLU A 133 -15.76 -17.45 -10.63
N ALA A 134 -14.67 -18.23 -10.56
CA ALA A 134 -14.71 -19.68 -10.73
C ALA A 134 -15.39 -20.43 -9.56
N ALA A 135 -15.52 -19.78 -8.39
CA ALA A 135 -16.15 -20.34 -7.20
C ALA A 135 -17.64 -19.97 -7.04
N SER A 136 -18.17 -19.13 -7.94
CA SER A 136 -19.57 -18.66 -7.97
C SER A 136 -20.45 -19.56 -8.84
#